data_AF-A0A535ERK0-F1
#
_entry.id   AF-A0A535ERK0-F1
#
_cell.length_a   1.000
_cell.length_b   1.000
_cell.length_c   1.000
_cell.angle_alpha   90.00
_cell.angle_beta   90.00
_cell.angle_gamma   90.00
#
_symmetry.space_group_name_H-M   'P 1'
#
loop_
_entity.id
_entity.type
_entity.pdbx_description
1 polymer ?
#
loop_
_entity_poly.entity_id
_entity_poly.type
_entity_poly.pdbx_seq_one_letter_code
_entity_poly.pdbx_strand_id
1 'polypeptide(L)'
;MKLVMAIIRHEALQEVQDVLDECGVSGVTVTEVKGCGAQRGYTERYRGTAVNISLRPRLKIEAVMRDEIVDRVVEMMAGAARTGEQGEVGDGKIFVLDVEQAVRIRTGERGPETVQHAARAMWGH
;
A
#
# COMPACT_ATOMS: atom_id res chain seq x y z
N MET A 1 -8.35 3.65 -14.39
CA MET A 1 -7.51 2.80 -13.52
C MET A 1 -7.05 3.65 -12.37
N LYS A 2 -6.81 3.05 -11.21
CA LYS A 2 -6.22 3.75 -10.07
C LYS A 2 -4.97 3.04 -9.58
N LEU A 3 -4.02 3.81 -9.05
CA LEU A 3 -2.93 3.34 -8.23
C LEU A 3 -3.38 3.40 -6.76
N VAL A 4 -3.48 2.25 -6.11
CA VAL A 4 -3.62 2.16 -4.66
C VAL A 4 -2.21 2.05 -4.08
N MET A 5 -1.83 3.08 -3.32
CA MET A 5 -0.55 3.16 -2.63
C MET A 5 -0.78 3.11 -1.12
N ALA A 6 -0.31 2.07 -0.45
CA ALA A 6 -0.43 1.92 0.99
C ALA A 6 0.94 2.01 1.68
N ILE A 7 1.04 2.82 2.73
CA ILE A 7 2.18 2.82 3.65
C ILE A 7 1.75 2.08 4.90
N ILE A 8 2.32 0.91 5.17
CA ILE A 8 1.88 0.02 6.26
C ILE A 8 3.04 -0.40 7.18
N ARG A 9 2.71 -1.00 8.32
CA ARG A 9 3.67 -1.71 9.16
C ARG A 9 4.15 -2.99 8.47
N HIS A 10 5.34 -3.47 8.80
CA HIS A 10 5.93 -4.65 8.11
C HIS A 10 5.13 -5.93 8.39
N GLU A 11 4.58 -6.02 9.60
CA GLU A 11 3.85 -7.18 10.10
C GLU A 11 2.54 -7.42 9.34
N ALA A 12 1.99 -6.38 8.73
CA ALA A 12 0.73 -6.45 7.97
C ALA A 12 0.92 -6.87 6.50
N LEU A 13 2.16 -7.12 6.05
CA LEU A 13 2.43 -7.40 4.63
C LEU A 13 1.64 -8.60 4.11
N GLN A 14 1.66 -9.72 4.85
CA GLN A 14 1.02 -10.96 4.42
C GLN A 14 -0.49 -10.77 4.26
N GLU A 15 -1.16 -10.23 5.28
CA GLU A 15 -2.60 -10.01 5.25
C GLU A 15 -3.03 -9.05 4.12
N VAL A 16 -2.20 -8.03 3.84
CA VAL A 16 -2.45 -7.11 2.73
C VAL A 16 -2.25 -7.78 1.37
N GLN A 17 -1.28 -8.69 1.23
CA GLN A 17 -1.10 -9.47 0.00
C GLN A 17 -2.29 -10.40 -0.24
N ASP A 18 -2.77 -11.07 0.81
CA ASP A 18 -3.93 -11.97 0.72
C ASP A 18 -5.19 -11.22 0.26
N VAL A 19 -5.42 -10.00 0.77
CA VAL A 19 -6.53 -9.13 0.33
C VAL A 19 -6.42 -8.76 -1.15
N LEU A 20 -5.23 -8.35 -1.60
CA LEU A 20 -5.01 -7.96 -2.99
C LEU A 20 -5.27 -9.14 -3.94
N ASP A 21 -4.82 -10.32 -3.54
CA ASP A 21 -5.03 -11.56 -4.28
C ASP A 21 -6.51 -11.98 -4.32
N GLU A 22 -7.22 -11.94 -3.19
CA GLU A 22 -8.66 -12.24 -3.11
C GLU A 22 -9.49 -11.31 -4.03
N CYS A 23 -9.08 -10.04 -4.10
CA CYS A 23 -9.68 -9.02 -4.96
C CYS A 23 -9.29 -9.16 -6.44
N GLY A 24 -8.38 -10.08 -6.80
CA GLY A 24 -7.98 -10.35 -8.18
C GLY A 24 -7.02 -9.31 -8.75
N VAL A 25 -6.27 -8.60 -7.91
CA VAL A 25 -5.24 -7.66 -8.34
C VAL A 25 -4.07 -8.44 -8.96
N SER A 26 -3.63 -8.05 -10.16
CA SER A 26 -2.68 -8.86 -10.94
C SER A 26 -1.22 -8.78 -10.47
N GLY A 27 -0.88 -7.77 -9.68
CA GLY A 27 0.49 -7.56 -9.23
C GLY A 27 0.63 -6.39 -8.26
N VAL A 28 1.71 -6.44 -7.50
CA VAL A 28 2.07 -5.45 -6.50
C VAL A 28 3.56 -5.17 -6.57
N THR A 29 3.93 -3.93 -6.26
CA THR A 29 5.32 -3.55 -6.00
C THR A 29 5.44 -3.16 -4.53
N VAL A 30 6.46 -3.67 -3.86
CA VAL A 30 6.74 -3.39 -2.45
C VAL A 30 8.10 -2.71 -2.35
N THR A 31 8.18 -1.61 -1.59
CA THR A 31 9.43 -0.89 -1.33
C THR A 31 9.53 -0.55 0.15
N GLU A 32 10.69 -0.79 0.76
CA GLU A 32 10.96 -0.30 2.12
C GLU A 32 11.14 1.21 2.10
N VAL A 33 10.45 1.89 3.01
CA VAL A 33 10.52 3.34 3.18
C VAL A 33 10.71 3.69 4.65
N LYS A 34 11.12 4.93 4.91
CA LYS A 34 11.19 5.49 6.27
C LYS A 34 10.17 6.61 6.37
N GLY A 35 9.24 6.52 7.33
CA GLY A 35 8.15 7.47 7.49
C GLY A 35 8.01 7.99 8.92
N CYS A 36 7.41 9.17 9.06
CA CYS A 36 6.97 9.73 10.33
C CYS A 36 5.54 10.24 10.14
N GLY A 37 4.62 9.81 11.00
CA GLY A 37 3.23 10.25 11.00
C GLY A 37 3.03 11.57 11.75
N ALA A 38 1.77 11.92 12.05
CA ALA A 38 1.43 13.15 12.80
C ALA A 38 1.98 13.16 14.24
N GLN A 39 2.40 12.01 14.77
CA GLN A 39 3.29 11.93 15.93
C GLN A 39 4.67 12.46 15.53
N ARG A 40 4.78 13.79 15.56
CA ARG A 40 6.05 14.54 15.54
C ARG A 40 7.10 13.74 16.29
N GLY A 41 8.17 13.33 15.62
CA GLY A 41 9.31 12.70 16.28
C GLY A 41 9.65 13.49 17.54
N TYR A 42 9.70 12.83 18.69
CA TYR A 42 10.00 13.48 19.97
C TYR A 42 11.22 14.38 19.79
N THR A 43 11.01 15.70 19.93
CA THR A 43 12.07 16.69 19.80
C THR A 43 12.80 16.76 21.14
N GLU A 44 13.78 15.88 21.34
CA GLU A 44 14.66 16.01 22.50
C GLU A 44 15.71 17.09 22.21
N ARG A 45 15.69 18.17 23.00
CA ARG A 45 16.68 19.26 22.90
C ARG A 45 17.96 18.82 23.59
N TYR A 46 19.03 18.55 22.84
CA TYR A 46 20.38 18.42 23.39
C TYR A 46 21.20 19.68 23.05
N ARG A 47 21.53 20.49 24.06
CA ARG A 47 22.42 21.67 23.95
C ARG A 47 22.07 22.71 22.87
N GLY A 48 20.79 22.98 22.67
CA GLY A 48 20.35 24.15 21.89
C GLY A 48 20.19 23.95 20.38
N THR A 49 20.49 22.77 19.84
CA THR A 49 20.22 22.46 18.41
C THR A 49 19.11 21.42 18.32
N ALA A 50 17.95 21.80 17.81
CA ALA A 50 16.85 20.88 17.53
C ALA A 50 17.00 20.33 16.12
N VAL A 51 16.85 19.01 15.95
CA VAL A 51 16.00 18.33 14.95
C VAL A 51 16.40 16.85 15.01
N ASN A 52 15.57 16.00 15.61
CA ASN A 52 15.68 14.56 15.36
C ASN A 52 14.30 14.03 14.98
N ILE A 53 14.07 13.90 13.67
CA ILE A 53 12.88 13.25 13.15
C ILE A 53 13.17 11.75 13.19
N SER A 54 12.61 11.06 14.19
CA SER A 54 12.68 9.59 14.25
C SER A 54 11.78 9.01 13.16
N LEU A 55 12.37 8.73 12.00
CA LEU A 55 11.70 8.00 10.93
C LEU A 55 11.69 6.51 11.28
N ARG A 56 10.52 5.88 11.21
CA ARG A 56 10.36 4.44 11.41
C ARG A 56 10.32 3.72 10.06
N PRO A 57 10.98 2.55 9.92
CA PRO A 57 10.81 1.70 8.75
C PRO A 57 9.34 1.33 8.54
N ARG A 58 8.88 1.39 7.30
CA ARG A 58 7.54 1.01 6.82
C ARG A 58 7.65 0.34 5.45
N LEU A 59 6.61 -0.34 5.02
CA LEU A 59 6.47 -0.82 3.65
C LEU A 59 5.56 0.09 2.86
N LYS A 60 5.99 0.46 1.65
CA LYS A 60 5.16 1.09 0.62
C LYS A 60 4.72 0.01 -0.36
N ILE A 61 3.42 -0.21 -0.42
CA ILE A 61 2.74 -1.13 -1.32
C ILE A 61 2.13 -0.30 -2.45
N GLU A 62 2.40 -0.66 -3.69
CA GLU A 62 1.89 0.02 -4.88
C GLU A 62 1.24 -1.02 -5.81
N ALA A 63 -0.06 -0.88 -6.05
CA ALA A 63 -0.80 -1.75 -6.95
C ALA A 63 -1.74 -0.92 -7.84
N VAL A 64 -1.66 -1.15 -9.15
CA VAL A 64 -2.60 -0.54 -10.11
C VAL A 64 -3.73 -1.52 -10.37
N MET A 65 -4.97 -1.01 -10.35
CA MET A 65 -6.17 -1.80 -10.54
C MET A 65 -7.24 -1.03 -11.32
N ARG A 66 -8.30 -1.73 -11.72
CA ARG A 66 -9.45 -1.08 -12.34
C ARG A 66 -10.31 -0.37 -11.30
N ASP A 67 -10.99 0.69 -11.72
CA ASP A 67 -11.70 1.60 -10.83
C ASP A 67 -12.82 0.90 -10.07
N GLU A 68 -13.42 -0.14 -10.66
CA GLU A 68 -14.59 -0.84 -10.11
C GLU A 68 -14.29 -1.66 -8.85
N ILE A 69 -13.01 -1.97 -8.59
CA ILE A 69 -12.62 -2.76 -7.40
C ILE A 69 -11.90 -1.92 -6.33
N VAL A 70 -11.62 -0.65 -6.60
CA VAL A 70 -10.79 0.20 -5.73
C VAL A 70 -11.39 0.33 -4.34
N ASP A 71 -12.67 0.68 -4.24
CA ASP A 71 -13.31 0.92 -2.93
C ASP A 71 -13.28 -0.34 -2.06
N ARG A 72 -13.59 -1.50 -2.65
CA ARG A 72 -13.52 -2.80 -1.98
C ARG A 72 -12.10 -3.12 -1.51
N VAL A 73 -11.11 -2.94 -2.39
CA VAL A 73 -9.70 -3.20 -2.06
C VAL A 73 -9.23 -2.29 -0.94
N VAL A 74 -9.54 -1.00 -0.99
CA VAL A 74 -9.17 -0.02 0.04
C VAL A 74 -9.79 -0.38 1.39
N GLU A 75 -11.07 -0.76 1.43
CA GLU A 75 -11.75 -1.17 2.66
C GLU A 75 -11.12 -2.42 3.26
N MET A 76 -10.91 -3.47 2.46
CA MET A 76 -10.32 -4.72 2.92
C MET A 76 -8.86 -4.54 3.34
N MET A 77 -8.05 -3.79 2.58
CA MET A 77 -6.65 -3.48 2.93
C MET A 77 -6.56 -2.67 4.22
N ALA A 78 -7.47 -1.71 4.42
CA ALA A 78 -7.53 -0.94 5.66
C ALA A 78 -7.90 -1.80 6.86
N GLY A 79 -8.75 -2.83 6.67
CA GLY A 79 -9.05 -3.84 7.68
C GLY A 79 -7.83 -4.68 8.03
N ALA A 80 -7.18 -5.28 7.04
CA ALA A 80 -5.98 -6.11 7.20
C ALA A 80 -4.79 -5.35 7.81
N ALA A 81 -4.60 -4.08 7.48
CA ALA A 81 -3.51 -3.28 8.02
C ALA A 81 -3.78 -2.70 9.42
N ARG A 82 -5.00 -2.78 9.94
CA ARG A 82 -5.38 -2.18 11.24
C ARG A 82 -4.93 -3.05 12.41
N THR A 83 -4.35 -2.45 13.45
CA THR A 83 -4.11 -3.15 14.73
C THR A 83 -5.30 -3.04 15.67
N GLY A 84 -5.66 -4.17 16.30
CA GLY A 84 -6.77 -4.22 17.25
C GLY A 84 -8.11 -3.81 16.63
N GLU A 85 -9.13 -3.60 17.47
CA GLU A 85 -10.48 -3.27 16.98
C GLU A 85 -10.59 -1.82 16.46
N GLN A 86 -9.84 -0.90 17.09
CA GLN A 86 -9.96 0.55 16.84
C GLN A 86 -8.81 1.14 16.00
N GLY A 87 -7.75 0.37 15.73
CA GLY A 87 -6.52 0.88 15.12
C GLY A 87 -5.60 1.55 16.13
N GLU A 88 -4.30 1.52 15.85
CA GLU A 88 -3.30 2.25 16.63
C GLU A 88 -2.62 3.34 15.80
N VAL A 89 -2.00 4.28 16.50
CA VAL A 89 -1.23 5.31 15.82
C VAL A 89 -0.01 4.70 15.16
N GLY A 90 0.10 4.92 13.85
CA GLY A 90 1.20 4.40 13.04
C GLY A 90 0.80 3.23 12.15
N ASP A 91 -0.48 2.86 12.11
CA ASP A 91 -0.99 1.79 11.25
C ASP A 91 -0.71 2.01 9.77
N GLY A 92 -0.80 3.26 9.34
CA GLY A 92 -0.48 3.61 7.98
C GLY A 92 -1.46 4.57 7.36
N LYS A 93 -1.34 4.71 6.04
CA LYS A 93 -2.27 5.45 5.18
C LYS A 93 -2.34 4.76 3.82
N ILE A 94 -3.53 4.81 3.23
CA ILE A 94 -3.76 4.38 1.85
C ILE A 94 -4.10 5.63 1.03
N PHE A 95 -3.50 5.73 -0.13
CA PHE A 95 -3.71 6.79 -1.10
C PHE A 95 -4.23 6.17 -2.39
N VAL A 96 -5.16 6.85 -3.05
CA VAL A 96 -5.68 6.47 -4.36
C VAL A 96 -5.32 7.57 -5.33
N LEU A 97 -4.64 7.21 -6.42
CA LEU A 97 -4.22 8.15 -7.45
C LEU A 97 -4.78 7.70 -8.80
N ASP A 98 -5.10 8.66 -9.66
CA ASP A 98 -5.55 8.37 -11.02
C ASP A 98 -4.41 7.82 -11.88
N VAL A 99 -4.71 6.75 -12.62
CA VAL A 99 -3.83 6.17 -13.62
C VAL A 99 -4.54 6.22 -14.97
N GLU A 100 -4.03 7.08 -15.84
CA GLU A 100 -4.57 7.28 -17.18
C GLU A 100 -4.32 6.08 -18.09
N GLN A 101 -3.12 5.47 -18.01
CA GLN A 101 -2.73 4.38 -18.90
C GLN A 101 -1.79 3.39 -18.19
N ALA A 102 -1.90 2.13 -18.60
CA ALA A 102 -0.95 1.07 -18.29
C ALA A 102 -0.51 0.40 -19.59
N VAL A 103 0.73 -0.10 -19.63
CA VAL A 103 1.33 -0.77 -20.79
C VAL A 103 2.04 -2.03 -20.32
N ARG A 104 1.65 -3.19 -20.86
CA ARG A 104 2.36 -4.45 -20.60
C ARG A 104 3.60 -4.50 -21.50
N ILE A 105 4.79 -4.34 -20.92
CA ILE A 105 6.07 -4.28 -21.66
C ILE A 105 6.26 -5.46 -22.64
N ARG A 106 5.95 -6.69 -22.19
CA ARG A 106 6.15 -7.91 -22.99
C ARG A 106 5.31 -7.98 -24.27
N THR A 107 4.08 -7.48 -24.24
CA THR A 107 3.11 -7.63 -25.34
C THR A 107 2.77 -6.31 -26.03
N GLY A 108 3.06 -5.18 -25.42
CA GLY A 108 2.64 -3.86 -25.88
C GLY A 108 1.15 -3.55 -25.64
N GLU A 109 0.39 -4.47 -25.03
CA GLU A 109 -1.02 -4.26 -24.66
C GLU A 109 -1.16 -3.05 -23.75
N ARG A 110 -2.29 -2.34 -23.88
CA ARG A 110 -2.56 -1.09 -23.18
C ARG A 110 -3.91 -1.11 -22.50
N GLY A 111 -4.02 -0.30 -21.45
CA GLY A 111 -5.28 -0.01 -20.78
C GLY A 111 -5.65 -1.02 -19.69
N PRO A 112 -6.92 -1.04 -19.26
CA PRO A 112 -7.38 -1.78 -18.09
C PRO A 112 -7.14 -3.29 -18.15
N GLU A 113 -7.09 -3.87 -19.33
CA GLU A 113 -6.84 -5.31 -19.55
C GLU A 113 -5.46 -5.75 -19.03
N THR A 114 -4.52 -4.81 -18.84
CA THR A 114 -3.17 -5.14 -18.37
C THR A 114 -3.06 -5.30 -16.85
N VAL A 115 -4.07 -4.84 -16.09
CA VAL A 115 -4.07 -4.78 -14.62
C VAL A 115 -5.10 -5.72 -13.98
N GLN A 116 -5.45 -6.79 -14.69
CA GLN A 116 -6.32 -7.86 -14.21
C GLN A 116 -5.60 -9.21 -14.31
N HIS A 117 -5.94 -10.12 -13.40
CA HIS A 117 -5.54 -11.51 -13.51
C HIS A 117 -6.27 -12.22 -14.65
N ALA A 118 -5.55 -13.00 -15.46
CA ALA A 118 -6.16 -13.81 -16.52
C ALA A 118 -6.91 -15.04 -15.99
N ALA A 119 -6.53 -15.51 -14.80
CA ALA A 119 -7.22 -16.53 -14.01
C ALA A 119 -6.94 -16.25 -12.53
N ARG A 120 -7.85 -16.64 -11.63
CA ARG A 120 -7.62 -16.64 -10.17
C ARG A 120 -6.53 -17.65 -9.80
N ALA A 121 -5.29 -17.33 -10.12
CA ALA A 121 -4.14 -17.97 -9.55
C ALA A 121 -3.88 -17.20 -8.26
N MET A 122 -4.32 -17.76 -7.13
CA MET A 122 -3.92 -17.20 -5.85
C MET A 122 -2.39 -17.06 -5.86
N TRP A 123 -1.85 -15.99 -5.28
CA TRP A 123 -0.42 -15.65 -5.34
C TRP A 123 0.50 -16.71 -4.73
N GLY A 124 -0.05 -17.83 -4.25
CA GLY A 124 0.68 -19.06 -3.96
C GLY A 124 1.55 -18.92 -2.73
N HIS A 125 1.04 -18.20 -1.73
CA HIS A 125 1.63 -18.11 -0.40
C HIS A 125 1.29 -19.36 0.42
#